data_AF-A0A7M3MAI3-F1
#
_entry.id   AF-A0A7M3MAI3-F1
#
_cell.length_a   1.000
_cell.length_b   1.000
_cell.length_c   1.000
_cell.angle_alpha   90.00
_cell.angle_beta   90.00
_cell.angle_gamma   90.00
#
_symmetry.space_group_name_H-M   'P 1'
#
loop_
_entity.id
_entity.type
_entity.pdbx_description
1 polymer ?
#
loop_
_entity_poly.entity_id
_entity_poly.type
_entity_poly.pdbx_seq_one_letter_code
_entity_poly.pdbx_strand_id
1 'polypeptide(L)'
;MSLSKDTILKLGTTVFLIIAFVLGLINSPDIAKVVMPDHFWSTREYWNQRQHIYAERSVDYVNETIEFLQDLLENPEMLERMGLHPESVFFAIRKETARSFRAMEKKESLSYTLARIREKQNALRRDEQ
;
A
#
# COMPACT_ATOMS: atom_id res chain seq x y z
N MET A 1 25.66 33.64 26.36
CA MET A 1 25.22 32.30 26.77
C MET A 1 25.32 31.40 25.55
N SER A 2 26.43 30.67 25.37
CA SER A 2 26.62 29.83 24.17
C SER A 2 25.81 28.55 24.33
N LEU A 3 24.82 28.34 23.47
CA LEU A 3 24.14 27.05 23.37
C LEU A 3 25.19 25.96 23.11
N SER A 4 25.16 24.89 23.90
CA SER A 4 26.09 23.78 23.70
C SER A 4 25.80 23.11 22.36
N LYS A 5 26.84 22.57 21.71
CA LYS A 5 26.69 21.87 20.42
C LYS A 5 25.64 20.76 20.48
N ASP A 6 25.51 20.09 21.63
CA ASP A 6 24.50 19.08 21.87
C ASP A 6 23.08 19.64 21.91
N THR A 7 22.89 20.83 22.48
CA THR A 7 21.59 21.50 22.49
C THR A 7 21.19 21.90 21.07
N ILE A 8 22.14 22.41 20.27
CA ILE A 8 21.90 22.78 18.86
C ILE A 8 21.59 21.53 18.02
N LEU A 9 22.31 20.42 18.23
CA LEU A 9 22.09 19.17 17.51
C LEU A 9 20.72 18.57 17.83
N LYS A 10 20.33 18.53 19.11
CA LYS A 10 19.01 18.06 19.56
C LYS A 10 17.89 18.93 19.02
N LEU A 11 18.08 20.25 19.01
CA LEU A 11 17.09 21.16 18.42
C LEU A 11 16.93 20.89 16.92
N GLY A 12 18.04 20.74 16.20
CA GLY A 12 18.04 20.46 14.76
C GLY A 12 17.38 19.13 14.40
N THR A 13 17.66 18.07 15.15
CA THR A 13 17.02 16.76 14.95
C THR A 13 15.53 16.81 15.26
N THR A 14 15.13 17.52 16.31
CA THR A 14 13.72 17.64 16.69
C THR A 14 12.93 18.43 15.65
N VAL A 15 13.49 19.53 15.14
CA VAL A 15 12.89 20.32 14.04
C VAL A 15 12.80 19.49 12.77
N PHE A 16 13.85 18.73 12.41
CA PHE A 16 13.81 17.83 11.26
C PHE A 16 12.72 16.77 11.37
N LEU A 17 12.56 16.14 12.55
CA LEU A 17 11.52 15.14 12.78
C LEU A 17 10.10 15.74 12.74
N ILE A 18 9.90 16.96 13.26
CA ILE A 18 8.62 17.67 13.18
C ILE A 18 8.29 18.01 11.72
N ILE A 19 9.26 18.51 10.96
CA ILE A 19 9.07 18.80 9.53
C ILE A 19 8.74 17.50 8.78
N ALA A 20 9.48 16.42 9.00
CA ALA A 20 9.20 15.12 8.38
C ALA A 20 7.81 14.59 8.75
N PHE A 21 7.38 14.76 10.00
CA PHE A 21 6.05 14.35 10.48
C PHE A 21 4.93 15.17 9.83
N VAL A 22 5.07 16.50 9.78
CA VAL A 22 4.10 17.41 9.13
C VAL A 22 4.03 17.16 7.63
N LEU A 23 5.17 16.90 6.97
CA LEU A 23 5.21 16.55 5.55
C LEU A 23 4.63 15.16 5.28
N GLY A 24 4.78 14.22 6.22
CA GLY A 24 4.12 12.91 6.19
C GLY A 24 2.59 13.03 6.27
N LEU A 25 2.07 13.98 7.04
CA LEU A 25 0.62 14.26 7.13
C LEU A 25 0.04 14.90 5.86
N ILE A 26 0.86 15.62 5.07
CA ILE A 26 0.42 16.28 3.84
C ILE A 26 0.26 15.29 2.66
N ASN A 27 0.65 14.02 2.83
CA ASN A 27 0.39 12.93 1.87
C ASN A 27 0.77 13.27 0.41
N SER A 28 1.83 14.07 0.23
CA SER A 28 2.37 14.41 -1.09
C SER A 28 3.59 13.53 -1.38
N PRO A 29 3.50 12.60 -2.34
CA PRO A 29 4.62 11.75 -2.75
C PRO A 29 5.85 12.55 -3.22
N ASP A 30 5.63 13.77 -3.73
CA ASP A 30 6.69 14.60 -4.28
C ASP A 30 7.51 15.30 -3.20
N ILE A 31 6.92 15.63 -2.06
CA ILE A 31 7.67 16.20 -0.93
C ILE A 31 8.51 15.13 -0.23
N ALA A 32 8.00 13.89 -0.13
CA ALA A 32 8.76 12.79 0.44
C ALA A 32 10.07 12.55 -0.34
N LYS A 33 10.05 12.68 -1.68
CA LYS A 33 11.25 12.56 -2.54
C LYS A 33 12.31 13.63 -2.26
N VAL A 34 11.92 14.81 -1.78
CA VAL A 34 12.85 15.90 -1.45
C VAL A 34 13.57 15.63 -0.13
N VAL A 35 12.91 14.94 0.81
CA VAL A 35 13.42 14.74 2.18
C VAL A 35 14.14 13.41 2.35
N MET A 36 13.76 12.38 1.59
CA MET A 36 14.40 11.07 1.66
C MET A 36 15.49 10.91 0.59
N PRO A 37 16.68 10.38 0.93
CA PRO A 37 17.75 10.16 -0.02
C PRO A 37 17.32 9.32 -1.23
N ASP A 38 17.82 9.63 -2.43
CA ASP A 38 17.46 8.91 -3.67
C ASP A 38 17.65 7.39 -3.58
N HIS A 39 18.69 6.95 -2.85
CA HIS A 39 18.96 5.53 -2.66
C HIS A 39 17.84 4.80 -1.92
N PHE A 40 17.09 5.49 -1.03
CA PHE A 40 15.95 4.91 -0.30
C PHE A 40 14.87 4.40 -1.27
N TRP A 41 14.53 5.19 -2.28
CA TRP A 41 13.51 4.88 -3.27
C TRP A 41 13.94 3.78 -4.26
N SER A 42 15.25 3.58 -4.42
CA SER A 42 15.82 2.51 -5.24
C SER A 42 15.93 1.17 -4.50
N THR A 43 15.68 1.14 -3.18
CA THR A 43 15.85 -0.09 -2.42
C THR A 43 14.88 -1.17 -2.87
N ARG A 44 15.39 -2.41 -2.95
CA ARG A 44 14.58 -3.59 -3.25
C ARG A 44 13.42 -3.74 -2.26
N GLU A 45 13.64 -3.41 -0.99
CA GLU A 45 12.60 -3.45 0.05
C GLU A 45 11.45 -2.48 -0.26
N TYR A 46 11.75 -1.21 -0.54
CA TYR A 46 10.74 -0.20 -0.87
C TYR A 46 9.87 -0.62 -2.07
N TRP A 47 10.49 -1.08 -3.16
CA TRP A 47 9.75 -1.53 -4.35
C TRP A 47 8.86 -2.74 -4.06
N ASN A 48 9.34 -3.73 -3.32
CA ASN A 48 8.52 -4.89 -2.94
C ASN A 48 7.38 -4.48 -2.01
N GLN A 49 7.61 -3.52 -1.10
CA GLN A 49 6.58 -3.02 -0.18
C GLN A 49 5.47 -2.28 -0.93
N ARG A 50 5.81 -1.46 -1.94
CA ARG A 50 4.79 -0.84 -2.81
C ARG A 50 3.97 -1.88 -3.58
N GLN A 51 4.63 -2.88 -4.17
CA GLN A 51 3.93 -3.92 -4.92
C GLN A 51 2.99 -4.70 -4.03
N HIS A 52 3.38 -4.96 -2.78
CA HIS A 52 2.53 -5.59 -1.78
C HIS A 52 1.31 -4.73 -1.44
N ILE A 53 1.48 -3.43 -1.15
CA ILE A 53 0.36 -2.51 -0.92
C ILE A 53 -0.59 -2.46 -2.11
N TYR A 54 -0.07 -2.48 -3.35
CA TYR A 54 -0.92 -2.52 -4.55
C TYR A 54 -1.66 -3.84 -4.71
N ALA A 55 -1.05 -4.96 -4.32
CA ALA A 55 -1.72 -6.24 -4.30
C ALA A 55 -2.84 -6.27 -3.25
N GLU A 56 -2.63 -5.69 -2.06
CA GLU A 56 -3.67 -5.55 -1.04
C GLU A 56 -4.86 -4.75 -1.55
N ARG A 57 -4.60 -3.54 -2.07
CA ARG A 57 -5.66 -2.70 -2.65
C ARG A 57 -6.40 -3.38 -3.80
N SER A 58 -5.70 -4.20 -4.58
CA SER A 58 -6.33 -4.96 -5.66
C SER A 58 -7.27 -6.03 -5.14
N VAL A 59 -6.99 -6.63 -3.98
CA VAL A 59 -7.93 -7.58 -3.34
C VAL A 59 -9.16 -6.83 -2.86
N ASP A 60 -8.97 -5.71 -2.15
CA ASP A 60 -10.06 -4.89 -1.62
C ASP A 60 -10.99 -4.42 -2.73
N TYR A 61 -10.43 -3.82 -3.80
CA TYR A 61 -11.21 -3.35 -4.95
C TYR A 61 -12.04 -4.44 -5.63
N VAL A 62 -11.46 -5.63 -5.81
CA VAL A 62 -12.17 -6.74 -6.46
C VAL A 62 -13.30 -7.24 -5.57
N ASN A 63 -13.08 -7.32 -4.25
CA ASN A 63 -14.12 -7.73 -3.31
C ASN A 63 -15.26 -6.70 -3.23
N GLU A 64 -14.95 -5.41 -3.13
CA GLU A 64 -15.92 -4.31 -3.18
C GLU A 64 -16.73 -4.34 -4.50
N THR A 65 -16.07 -4.67 -5.62
CA THR A 65 -16.76 -4.81 -6.91
C THR A 65 -17.72 -6.01 -6.91
N ILE A 66 -17.33 -7.13 -6.29
CA ILE A 66 -18.22 -8.30 -6.16
C ILE A 66 -19.44 -7.96 -5.31
N GLU A 67 -19.24 -7.29 -4.17
CA GLU A 67 -20.33 -6.85 -3.28
C GLU A 67 -21.29 -5.92 -4.03
N PHE A 68 -20.77 -4.92 -4.73
CA PHE A 68 -21.60 -4.04 -5.57
C PHE A 68 -22.44 -4.79 -6.62
N LEU A 69 -21.86 -5.81 -7.26
CA LEU A 69 -22.58 -6.62 -8.25
C LEU A 69 -23.65 -7.51 -7.61
N GLN A 70 -23.42 -7.98 -6.38
CA GLN A 70 -24.41 -8.71 -5.60
C GLN A 70 -25.57 -7.80 -5.19
N ASP A 71 -25.27 -6.61 -4.67
CA ASP A 71 -26.28 -5.59 -4.35
C ASP A 71 -27.11 -5.21 -5.59
N LEU A 72 -26.48 -5.14 -6.76
CA LEU A 72 -27.18 -4.86 -8.01
C LEU A 72 -28.18 -5.98 -8.37
N LEU A 73 -27.86 -7.24 -8.11
CA LEU A 73 -28.78 -8.37 -8.32
C LEU A 73 -29.98 -8.35 -7.37
N GLU A 74 -29.79 -7.85 -6.16
CA GLU A 74 -30.86 -7.70 -5.16
C GLU A 74 -31.81 -6.53 -5.49
N ASN A 75 -31.41 -5.64 -6.42
CA ASN A 75 -32.15 -4.44 -6.82
C ASN A 75 -32.63 -4.51 -8.29
N PRO A 76 -33.74 -5.22 -8.59
CA PRO A 76 -34.21 -5.42 -9.96
C PRO A 76 -34.58 -4.11 -10.69
N GLU A 77 -35.10 -3.10 -10.00
CA GLU A 77 -35.38 -1.79 -10.61
C GLU A 77 -34.11 -1.12 -11.15
N MET A 78 -32.99 -1.26 -10.45
CA MET A 78 -31.73 -0.66 -10.84
C MET A 78 -31.13 -1.37 -12.05
N LEU A 79 -31.23 -2.70 -12.11
CA LEU A 79 -30.87 -3.48 -13.30
C LEU A 79 -31.66 -3.03 -14.53
N GLU A 80 -32.98 -2.87 -14.39
CA GLU A 80 -33.85 -2.41 -15.47
C GLU A 80 -33.45 -1.00 -15.94
N ARG A 81 -33.25 -0.05 -15.00
CA ARG A 81 -32.81 1.32 -15.32
C ARG A 81 -31.46 1.36 -16.05
N MET A 82 -30.57 0.43 -15.72
CA MET A 82 -29.26 0.32 -16.37
C MET A 82 -29.30 -0.49 -17.68
N GLY A 83 -30.45 -1.09 -18.03
CA GLY A 83 -30.57 -1.95 -19.20
C GLY A 83 -29.74 -3.24 -19.10
N LEU A 84 -29.50 -3.73 -17.88
CA LEU A 84 -28.66 -4.89 -17.62
C LEU A 84 -29.51 -6.14 -17.39
N HIS A 85 -29.16 -7.24 -18.06
CA HIS A 85 -29.77 -8.54 -17.81
C HIS A 85 -29.10 -9.23 -16.61
N PRO A 86 -29.84 -9.86 -15.67
CA PRO A 86 -29.25 -10.52 -14.50
C PRO A 86 -28.11 -11.51 -14.82
N GLU A 87 -28.24 -12.26 -15.93
CA GLU A 87 -27.21 -13.21 -16.38
C GLU A 87 -25.86 -12.54 -16.67
N SER A 88 -25.89 -11.31 -17.20
CA SER A 88 -24.66 -10.55 -17.46
C SER A 88 -23.94 -10.17 -16.16
N VAL A 89 -24.70 -9.88 -15.11
CA VAL A 89 -24.17 -9.59 -13.77
C VAL A 89 -23.64 -10.85 -13.10
N PHE A 90 -24.35 -11.99 -13.20
CA PHE A 90 -23.82 -13.28 -12.75
C PHE A 90 -22.51 -13.66 -13.44
N PHE A 91 -22.39 -13.39 -14.75
CA PHE A 91 -21.13 -13.60 -15.47
C PHE A 91 -20.03 -12.66 -14.96
N ALA A 92 -20.33 -11.39 -14.73
CA ALA A 92 -19.39 -10.42 -14.15
C ALA A 92 -18.90 -10.86 -12.77
N ILE A 93 -19.80 -11.29 -11.87
CA ILE A 93 -19.44 -11.80 -10.54
C ILE A 93 -18.45 -12.95 -10.66
N ARG A 94 -18.74 -13.97 -11.49
CA ARG A 94 -17.82 -15.11 -11.68
C ARG A 94 -16.44 -14.67 -12.16
N LYS A 95 -16.38 -13.68 -13.04
CA LYS A 95 -15.12 -13.12 -13.55
C LYS A 95 -14.35 -12.38 -12.46
N GLU A 96 -15.02 -11.59 -11.63
CA GLU A 96 -14.38 -10.90 -10.51
C GLU A 96 -13.98 -11.87 -9.40
N THR A 97 -14.75 -12.92 -9.12
CA THR A 97 -14.34 -14.00 -8.19
C THR A 97 -13.04 -14.65 -8.63
N ALA A 98 -12.89 -14.97 -9.93
CA ALA A 98 -11.64 -15.50 -10.46
C ALA A 98 -10.47 -14.50 -10.34
N ARG A 99 -10.74 -13.20 -10.46
CA ARG A 99 -9.73 -12.15 -10.22
C ARG A 99 -9.36 -12.03 -8.74
N SER A 100 -10.32 -12.20 -7.83
CA SER A 100 -10.08 -12.17 -6.39
C SER A 100 -9.09 -13.26 -5.98
N PHE A 101 -9.28 -14.49 -6.47
CA PHE A 101 -8.32 -15.58 -6.24
C PHE A 101 -6.90 -15.23 -6.69
N ARG A 102 -6.75 -14.71 -7.92
CA ARG A 102 -5.43 -14.30 -8.43
C ARG A 102 -4.82 -13.14 -7.64
N ALA A 103 -5.64 -12.19 -7.21
CA ALA A 103 -5.20 -11.06 -6.40
C ALA A 103 -4.71 -11.53 -5.02
N MET A 104 -5.42 -12.48 -4.40
CA MET A 104 -5.04 -13.10 -3.14
C MET A 104 -3.72 -13.87 -3.27
N GLU A 105 -3.57 -14.74 -4.27
CA GLU A 105 -2.31 -15.47 -4.54
C GLU A 105 -1.13 -14.52 -4.72
N LYS A 106 -1.32 -13.42 -5.45
CA LYS A 106 -0.29 -12.39 -5.65
C LYS A 106 0.07 -11.71 -4.33
N LYS A 107 -0.92 -11.34 -3.50
CA LYS A 107 -0.71 -10.75 -2.17
C LYS A 107 0.10 -11.69 -1.28
N GLU A 108 -0.25 -12.97 -1.24
CA GLU A 108 0.45 -13.98 -0.44
C GLU A 108 1.91 -14.17 -0.88
N SER A 109 2.14 -14.30 -2.20
CA SER A 109 3.49 -14.43 -2.77
C SER A 109 4.38 -13.22 -2.43
N LEU A 110 3.84 -12.01 -2.51
CA LEU A 110 4.57 -10.79 -2.15
C LEU A 110 4.81 -10.67 -0.64
N SER A 111 3.85 -11.10 0.18
CA SER A 111 3.98 -11.13 1.65
C SER A 111 5.15 -12.03 2.06
N TYR A 112 5.23 -13.23 1.47
CA TYR A 112 6.33 -14.16 1.69
C TYR A 112 7.68 -13.57 1.26
N THR A 113 7.71 -12.95 0.08
CA THR A 113 8.94 -12.32 -0.45
C THR A 113 9.45 -11.20 0.46
N LEU A 114 8.54 -10.35 0.95
CA LEU A 114 8.87 -9.28 1.89
C LEU A 114 9.38 -9.80 3.23
N ALA A 115 8.74 -10.83 3.79
CA ALA A 115 9.20 -11.45 5.02
C ALA A 115 10.65 -11.93 4.92
N ARG A 116 11.00 -12.59 3.80
CA ARG A 116 12.38 -13.03 3.54
C ARG A 116 13.38 -11.90 3.36
N ILE A 117 12.99 -10.80 2.70
CA ILE A 117 13.87 -9.63 2.54
C ILE A 117 14.19 -9.03 3.91
N ARG A 118 13.16 -8.84 4.75
CA ARG A 118 13.31 -8.29 6.11
C ARG A 118 14.15 -9.19 7.01
N GLU A 119 13.95 -10.50 6.93
CA GLU A 119 14.76 -11.48 7.68
C GLU A 119 16.25 -11.35 7.35
N LYS A 120 16.60 -11.29 6.05
CA LYS A 120 17.99 -11.12 5.60
C LYS A 120 18.59 -9.79 6.06
N GLN A 121 17.85 -8.70 5.97
CA GLN A 121 18.34 -7.39 6.45
C GLN A 121 18.54 -7.38 7.97
N ASN A 122 17.66 -8.03 8.73
CA ASN A 122 17.80 -8.15 10.18
C ASN A 122 18.96 -9.07 10.60
N ALA A 123 19.34 -10.04 9.77
CA ALA A 123 20.54 -10.84 9.99
C ALA A 123 21.80 -9.98 9.77
N LEU A 124 21.88 -9.26 8.65
CA LEU A 124 23.02 -8.38 8.33
C LEU A 124 23.25 -7.31 9.41
N ARG A 125 22.19 -6.67 9.92
CA ARG A 125 22.31 -5.68 11.01
C ARG A 125 22.79 -6.27 12.34
N ARG A 126 22.57 -7.58 12.57
CA ARG A 126 23.07 -8.27 13.77
C ARG A 126 24.55 -8.61 13.67
N ASP A 127 25.04 -8.87 12.46
CA ASP A 127 26.46 -9.16 12.22
C ASP A 127 27.34 -7.89 12.21
N GLU A 128 26.73 -6.71 12.06
CA GLU A 128 27.39 -5.40 12.12
C GLU A 128 27.51 -4.82 13.56
N GLN A 129 26.90 -5.46 14.57
CA GLN A 129 26.93 -5.06 15.99
C GLN A 129 27.90 -5.91 16.80
#